data_AF-A0A6J6T8K3-F1
#
_entry.id   AF-A0A6J6T8K3-F1
#
_cell.length_a   1.000
_cell.length_b   1.000
_cell.length_c   1.000
_cell.angle_alpha   90.00
_cell.angle_beta   90.00
_cell.angle_gamma   90.00
#
_symmetry.space_group_name_H-M   'P 1'
#
loop_
_entity.id
_entity.type
_entity.pdbx_description
1 polymer ?
#
loop_
_entity_poly.entity_id
_entity_poly.type
_entity_poly.pdbx_seq_one_letter_code
_entity_poly.pdbx_strand_id
1 'polypeptide(L)'
;MGTKWSAIYFLLAMALISIYRVFTSHTGREIVRPSLIKVLQYGLLPVAVYISTWTGWFLSKRGWDRQYSENAWSSWWHYHAEMLGFHTGLTEKHSYQANPWSWLIMGRPTSFFYESPQNCSSKNCAQEVLAIGTPILWWIGTIAIAVVFGFWIHSIVTKRFDSVLNIVVLGMSAGYLPWFFFQKRTVFTFYAIVFEPFMLLAIIYCAKLLLDRSMTPAVSMGIVSALLILIFLNFIYFLPLFTGEVIDYSEWLKRMWMSSWI
;
A
#
# COMPACT_ATOMS: atom_id res chain seq x y z
N MET A 1 10.36 7.53 -3.27
CA MET A 1 11.43 6.84 -4.00
C MET A 1 12.67 6.63 -3.14
N GLY A 2 13.10 7.63 -2.34
CA GLY A 2 14.25 7.52 -1.43
C GLY A 2 14.22 6.31 -0.49
N THR A 3 13.03 5.93 0.01
CA THR A 3 12.87 4.74 0.87
C THR A 3 12.52 3.47 0.09
N LYS A 4 11.60 3.54 -0.87
CA LYS A 4 11.15 2.40 -1.69
C LYS A 4 10.85 2.86 -3.12
N TRP A 5 11.36 2.13 -4.10
CA TRP A 5 11.23 2.48 -5.52
C TRP A 5 9.81 2.29 -6.06
N SER A 6 8.97 1.49 -5.41
CA SER A 6 7.55 1.32 -5.78
C SER A 6 6.74 2.62 -5.79
N ALA A 7 7.22 3.67 -5.11
CA ALA A 7 6.64 5.01 -5.19
C ALA A 7 6.66 5.61 -6.62
N ILE A 8 7.52 5.12 -7.51
CA ILE A 8 7.61 5.59 -8.90
C ILE A 8 6.29 5.36 -9.65
N TYR A 9 5.54 4.30 -9.32
CA TYR A 9 4.27 3.99 -9.97
C TYR A 9 3.23 5.08 -9.72
N PHE A 10 3.16 5.61 -8.49
CA PHE A 10 2.31 6.74 -8.15
C PHE A 10 2.74 8.03 -8.86
N LEU A 11 4.06 8.27 -8.94
CA LEU A 11 4.59 9.43 -9.65
C LEU A 11 4.21 9.39 -11.13
N LEU A 12 4.41 8.24 -11.79
CA LEU A 12 4.05 8.04 -13.20
C LEU A 12 2.54 8.20 -13.41
N ALA A 13 1.72 7.59 -12.57
CA ALA A 13 0.26 7.69 -12.64
C ALA A 13 -0.22 9.15 -12.54
N MET A 14 0.31 9.91 -11.57
CA MET A 14 0.00 11.33 -11.39
C MET A 14 0.52 12.21 -12.53
N ALA A 15 1.72 11.92 -13.04
CA ALA A 15 2.30 12.61 -14.18
C ALA A 15 1.43 12.43 -15.43
N LEU A 16 1.04 11.18 -15.75
CA LEU A 16 0.22 10.86 -16.91
C LEU A 16 -1.14 11.57 -16.85
N ILE A 17 -1.85 11.52 -15.71
CA ILE A 17 -3.12 12.23 -15.57
C ILE A 17 -2.94 13.74 -15.69
N SER A 18 -1.89 14.28 -15.06
CA SER A 18 -1.66 15.71 -15.09
C SER A 18 -1.34 16.21 -16.50
N ILE A 19 -0.55 15.45 -17.26
CA ILE A 19 -0.23 15.73 -18.65
C ILE A 19 -1.49 15.60 -19.51
N TYR A 20 -2.25 14.51 -19.36
CA TYR A 20 -3.52 14.33 -20.07
C TYR A 20 -4.46 15.52 -19.86
N ARG A 21 -4.63 15.98 -18.61
CA ARG A 21 -5.45 17.15 -18.30
C ARG A 21 -4.97 18.42 -18.99
N VAL A 22 -3.66 18.64 -19.06
CA VAL A 22 -3.10 19.79 -19.79
C VAL A 22 -3.52 19.75 -21.26
N PHE A 23 -3.36 18.61 -21.91
CA PHE A 23 -3.71 18.44 -23.33
C PHE A 23 -5.21 18.49 -23.60
N THR A 24 -6.06 18.12 -22.65
CA THR A 24 -7.52 18.22 -22.80
C THR A 24 -8.07 19.61 -22.50
N SER A 25 -7.37 20.40 -21.68
CA SER A 25 -7.86 21.71 -21.21
C SER A 25 -7.27 22.90 -21.96
N HIS A 26 -6.16 22.72 -22.68
CA HIS A 26 -5.48 23.78 -23.42
C HIS A 26 -5.26 23.36 -24.87
N THR A 27 -5.21 24.33 -25.78
CA THR A 27 -4.94 24.07 -27.21
C THR A 27 -3.83 24.98 -27.73
N GLY A 28 -3.13 24.54 -28.79
CA GLY A 28 -2.08 25.33 -29.43
C GLY A 28 -0.93 25.71 -28.49
N ARG A 29 -0.51 26.99 -28.51
CA ARG A 29 0.64 27.50 -27.74
C ARG A 29 0.39 27.54 -26.23
N GLU A 30 -0.86 27.53 -25.80
CA GLU A 30 -1.23 27.58 -24.38
C GLU A 30 -0.87 26.29 -23.63
N ILE A 31 -0.62 25.20 -24.35
CA ILE A 31 -0.16 23.92 -23.79
C ILE A 31 1.28 23.99 -23.25
N VAL A 32 2.12 24.86 -23.84
CA VAL A 32 3.58 24.85 -23.61
C VAL A 32 3.92 25.13 -22.16
N ARG A 33 3.39 26.23 -21.60
CA ARG A 33 3.71 26.64 -20.22
C ARG A 33 3.21 25.62 -19.18
N PRO A 34 1.95 25.15 -19.19
CA PRO A 34 1.48 24.12 -18.26
C PRO A 34 2.25 22.81 -18.41
N SER A 35 2.58 22.39 -19.64
CA SER A 35 3.38 21.18 -19.88
C SER A 35 4.77 21.28 -19.26
N LEU A 36 5.47 22.41 -19.44
CA LEU A 36 6.76 22.67 -18.81
C LEU A 36 6.67 22.61 -17.28
N ILE A 37 5.63 23.21 -16.69
CA ILE A 37 5.39 23.14 -15.25
C ILE A 37 5.22 21.68 -14.80
N LYS A 38 4.49 20.85 -15.56
CA LYS A 38 4.30 19.43 -15.20
C LYS A 38 5.58 18.61 -15.34
N VAL A 39 6.41 18.87 -16.35
CA VAL A 39 7.74 18.25 -16.48
C VAL A 39 8.65 18.63 -15.31
N LEU A 40 8.65 19.90 -14.90
CA LEU A 40 9.41 20.34 -13.73
C LEU A 40 8.87 19.69 -12.44
N GLN A 41 7.56 19.66 -12.26
CA GLN A 41 6.89 19.16 -11.07
C GLN A 41 7.04 17.65 -10.87
N TYR A 42 6.91 16.86 -11.95
CA TYR A 42 6.91 15.39 -11.86
C TYR A 42 8.18 14.73 -12.41
N GLY A 43 9.06 15.48 -13.09
CA GLY A 43 10.35 15.01 -13.57
C GLY A 43 11.50 15.58 -12.73
N LEU A 44 11.78 16.87 -12.89
CA LEU A 44 12.97 17.49 -12.27
C LEU A 44 12.91 17.48 -10.74
N LEU A 45 11.79 17.89 -10.15
CA LEU A 45 11.65 18.00 -8.70
C LEU A 45 11.83 16.64 -7.99
N PRO A 46 11.16 15.54 -8.39
CA PRO A 46 11.35 14.24 -7.76
C PRO A 46 12.77 13.69 -7.92
N VAL A 47 13.43 13.95 -9.07
CA VAL A 47 14.84 13.56 -9.29
C VAL A 47 15.76 14.35 -8.36
N ALA A 48 15.59 15.67 -8.26
CA ALA A 48 16.38 16.51 -7.37
C ALA A 48 16.21 16.10 -5.89
N VAL A 49 14.97 15.85 -5.47
CA VAL A 49 14.66 15.35 -4.12
C VAL A 49 15.27 13.97 -3.91
N TYR A 50 15.21 13.07 -4.90
CA TYR A 50 15.83 11.76 -4.78
C TYR A 50 17.34 11.87 -4.57
N ILE A 51 18.05 12.61 -5.42
CA ILE A 51 19.49 12.83 -5.31
C ILE A 51 19.84 13.50 -3.97
N SER A 52 19.03 14.45 -3.49
CA SER A 52 19.29 15.09 -2.19
C SER A 52 19.17 14.12 -1.01
N THR A 53 18.31 13.10 -1.09
CA THR A 53 18.27 12.04 -0.07
C THR A 53 19.57 11.21 0.00
N TRP A 54 20.38 11.19 -1.06
CA TRP A 54 21.69 10.53 -1.11
C TRP A 54 22.85 11.40 -0.61
N THR A 55 22.61 12.64 -0.16
CA THR A 55 23.66 13.57 0.27
C THR A 55 24.59 12.95 1.31
N GLY A 56 24.06 12.21 2.30
CA GLY A 56 24.89 11.53 3.30
C GLY A 56 25.81 10.44 2.73
N TRP A 57 25.38 9.73 1.68
CA TRP A 57 26.20 8.75 0.98
C TRP A 57 27.31 9.44 0.15
N PHE A 58 27.00 10.57 -0.50
CA PHE A 58 28.00 11.34 -1.27
C PHE A 58 29.06 11.99 -0.37
N LEU A 59 28.65 12.58 0.75
CA LEU A 59 29.53 13.29 1.70
C LEU A 59 30.37 12.35 2.57
N SER A 60 29.97 11.09 2.72
CA SER A 60 30.71 10.12 3.53
C SER A 60 31.50 9.13 2.68
N LYS A 61 32.48 8.47 3.30
CA LYS A 61 33.23 7.34 2.71
C LYS A 61 32.71 5.97 3.19
N ARG A 62 31.67 5.95 4.02
CA ARG A 62 31.16 4.76 4.72
C ARG A 62 29.95 4.12 4.03
N GLY A 63 29.44 4.75 2.97
CA GLY A 63 28.33 4.22 2.21
C GLY A 63 28.68 2.89 1.55
N TRP A 64 27.69 2.01 1.42
CA TRP A 64 27.82 0.78 0.63
C TRP A 64 28.38 1.09 -0.77
N ASP A 65 29.40 0.34 -1.18
CA ASP A 65 30.15 0.46 -2.44
C ASP A 65 30.56 1.88 -2.88
N ARG A 66 30.76 2.76 -1.89
CA ARG A 66 31.17 4.15 -2.13
C ARG A 66 32.52 4.28 -2.83
N GLN A 67 33.38 3.26 -2.70
CA GLN A 67 34.75 3.22 -3.22
C GLN A 67 34.90 2.31 -4.45
N TYR A 68 33.80 1.85 -5.05
CA TYR A 68 33.83 1.03 -6.27
C TYR A 68 34.62 1.70 -7.43
N SER A 69 34.50 3.02 -7.56
CA SER A 69 35.25 3.85 -8.50
C SER A 69 35.76 5.13 -7.82
N GLU A 70 36.81 5.73 -8.39
CA GLU A 70 37.27 7.08 -8.01
C GLU A 70 36.18 8.14 -8.21
N ASN A 71 35.33 7.97 -9.25
CA ASN A 71 34.20 8.85 -9.49
C ASN A 71 32.99 8.44 -8.64
N ALA A 72 32.58 9.31 -7.72
CA ALA A 72 31.44 9.08 -6.84
C ALA A 72 30.13 8.82 -7.60
N TRP A 73 29.92 9.42 -8.77
CA TRP A 73 28.74 9.19 -9.61
C TRP A 73 28.74 7.80 -10.24
N SER A 74 29.91 7.29 -10.64
CA SER A 74 30.06 5.93 -11.15
C SER A 74 29.78 4.90 -10.06
N SER A 75 30.31 5.12 -8.85
CA SER A 75 29.99 4.28 -7.67
C SER A 75 28.51 4.34 -7.32
N TRP A 76 27.87 5.50 -7.43
CA TRP A 76 26.43 5.67 -7.14
C TRP A 76 25.57 4.91 -8.14
N TRP A 77 25.92 4.98 -9.43
CA TRP A 77 25.26 4.22 -10.49
C TRP A 77 25.45 2.71 -10.30
N HIS A 78 26.67 2.26 -9.95
CA HIS A 78 26.94 0.87 -9.63
C HIS A 78 26.05 0.37 -8.50
N TYR A 79 25.96 1.13 -7.40
CA TYR A 79 25.09 0.78 -6.29
C TYR A 79 23.62 0.66 -6.73
N HIS A 80 23.12 1.53 -7.61
CA HIS A 80 21.77 1.39 -8.17
C HIS A 80 21.60 0.12 -9.02
N ALA A 81 22.62 -0.25 -9.80
CA ALA A 81 22.60 -1.47 -10.59
C ALA A 81 22.57 -2.71 -9.70
N GLU A 82 23.32 -2.71 -8.59
CA GLU A 82 23.28 -3.78 -7.59
C GLU A 82 21.93 -3.87 -6.88
N MET A 83 21.37 -2.73 -6.47
CA MET A 83 20.03 -2.66 -5.89
C MET A 83 19.00 -3.26 -6.86
N LEU A 84 19.03 -2.86 -8.14
CA LEU A 84 18.12 -3.40 -9.15
C LEU A 84 18.33 -4.91 -9.33
N GLY A 85 19.59 -5.34 -9.49
CA GLY A 85 19.97 -6.74 -9.66
C GLY A 85 19.45 -7.62 -8.54
N PHE A 86 19.65 -7.21 -7.28
CA PHE A 86 19.09 -7.88 -6.10
C PHE A 86 17.56 -7.96 -6.17
N HIS A 87 16.88 -6.84 -6.44
CA HIS A 87 15.41 -6.80 -6.46
C HIS A 87 14.80 -7.64 -7.58
N THR A 88 15.47 -7.76 -8.73
CA THR A 88 15.04 -8.61 -9.85
C THR A 88 15.42 -10.07 -9.67
N GLY A 89 16.49 -10.36 -8.92
CA GLY A 89 17.00 -11.71 -8.69
C GLY A 89 16.48 -12.40 -7.43
N LEU A 90 15.82 -11.68 -6.52
CA LEU A 90 15.31 -12.25 -5.27
C LEU A 90 14.08 -13.14 -5.48
N THR A 91 14.31 -14.44 -5.60
CA THR A 91 13.28 -15.49 -5.77
C THR A 91 13.36 -16.59 -4.71
N GLU A 92 14.04 -16.32 -3.60
CA GLU A 92 14.21 -17.29 -2.50
C GLU A 92 12.88 -17.59 -1.80
N LYS A 93 12.54 -18.86 -1.65
CA LYS A 93 11.27 -19.25 -1.03
C LYS A 93 11.27 -18.91 0.47
N HIS A 94 10.15 -18.36 0.93
CA HIS A 94 9.95 -18.05 2.35
C HIS A 94 8.60 -18.58 2.85
N SER A 95 8.56 -19.09 4.08
CA SER A 95 7.35 -19.69 4.69
C SER A 95 6.18 -18.70 4.79
N TYR A 96 6.47 -17.43 5.05
CA TYR A 96 5.50 -16.33 5.10
C TYR A 96 5.38 -15.52 3.80
N GLN A 97 5.94 -15.99 2.68
CA GLN A 97 5.72 -15.32 1.40
C GLN A 97 4.21 -15.35 1.06
N ALA A 98 3.71 -14.23 0.54
CA ALA A 98 2.33 -14.08 0.15
C ALA A 98 2.22 -13.77 -1.34
N ASN A 99 1.06 -14.04 -1.93
CA ASN A 99 0.80 -13.67 -3.31
C ASN A 99 -0.06 -12.38 -3.35
N PRO A 100 0.22 -11.42 -4.27
CA PRO A 100 -0.63 -10.26 -4.47
C PRO A 100 -2.13 -10.57 -4.52
N TRP A 101 -2.55 -11.66 -5.17
CA TRP A 101 -3.95 -12.09 -5.25
C TRP A 101 -4.64 -12.23 -3.89
N SER A 102 -3.90 -12.53 -2.82
CA SER A 102 -4.45 -12.74 -1.48
C SER A 102 -4.37 -11.52 -0.56
N TRP A 103 -3.77 -10.41 -0.99
CA TRP A 103 -3.47 -9.28 -0.09
C TRP A 103 -4.73 -8.59 0.44
N LEU A 104 -5.71 -8.32 -0.42
CA LEU A 104 -6.95 -7.63 -0.03
C LEU A 104 -7.76 -8.39 1.03
N ILE A 105 -7.70 -9.72 1.01
CA ILE A 105 -8.42 -10.58 1.95
C ILE A 105 -7.56 -11.01 3.14
N MET A 106 -6.33 -10.50 3.26
CA MET A 106 -5.37 -10.88 4.28
C MET A 106 -5.05 -12.39 4.27
N GLY A 107 -4.96 -13.02 3.11
CA GLY A 107 -4.91 -14.50 3.02
C GLY A 107 -3.64 -15.15 3.58
N ARG A 108 -2.50 -14.44 3.61
CA ARG A 108 -1.24 -14.92 4.22
C ARG A 108 -0.52 -13.74 4.89
N PRO A 109 -0.84 -13.39 6.14
CA PRO A 109 -0.11 -12.35 6.86
C PRO A 109 1.35 -12.76 7.07
N THR A 110 2.22 -11.78 7.29
CA THR A 110 3.65 -12.03 7.44
C THR A 110 4.03 -11.98 8.91
N SER A 111 4.54 -13.09 9.45
CA SER A 111 5.07 -13.12 10.81
C SER A 111 6.39 -12.35 10.87
N PHE A 112 6.48 -11.34 11.74
CA PHE A 112 7.71 -10.59 11.99
C PHE A 112 8.51 -11.15 13.16
N PHE A 113 7.82 -11.79 14.10
CA PHE A 113 8.41 -12.38 15.29
C PHE A 113 7.46 -13.45 15.81
N TYR A 114 8.00 -14.60 16.21
CA TYR A 114 7.26 -15.62 16.93
C TYR A 114 8.18 -16.30 17.95
N GLU A 115 7.73 -16.38 19.20
CA GLU A 115 8.35 -17.16 20.27
C GLU A 115 7.30 -17.93 21.08
N SER A 116 7.74 -19.00 21.75
CA SER A 116 6.91 -19.79 22.68
C SER A 116 7.49 -19.71 24.09
N PRO A 117 7.32 -18.59 24.81
CA PRO A 117 7.85 -18.44 26.15
C PRO A 117 7.08 -19.29 27.17
N GLN A 118 7.50 -19.31 28.43
CA GLN A 118 6.87 -20.09 29.51
C GLN A 118 6.12 -19.24 30.55
N ASN A 119 5.97 -17.94 30.31
CA ASN A 119 5.51 -16.96 31.29
C ASN A 119 4.03 -16.54 31.13
N CYS A 120 3.18 -17.38 30.52
CA CYS A 120 1.72 -17.20 30.48
C CYS A 120 1.02 -18.08 31.54
N SER A 121 -0.30 -17.94 31.65
CA SER A 121 -1.10 -18.70 32.62
C SER A 121 -1.18 -20.20 32.33
N SER A 122 -0.91 -20.63 31.09
CA SER A 122 -0.92 -22.03 30.67
C SER A 122 0.48 -22.62 30.41
N LYS A 123 0.55 -23.93 30.12
CA LYS A 123 1.81 -24.63 29.80
C LYS A 123 2.39 -24.26 28.43
N ASN A 124 1.55 -23.80 27.50
CA ASN A 124 1.94 -23.52 26.11
C ASN A 124 1.59 -22.06 25.80
N CYS A 125 2.60 -21.20 25.73
CA CYS A 125 2.41 -19.79 25.37
C CYS A 125 2.79 -19.56 23.91
N ALA A 126 2.24 -18.49 23.35
CA ALA A 126 2.64 -17.94 22.07
C ALA A 126 2.82 -16.42 22.23
N GLN A 127 3.85 -15.90 21.58
CA GLN A 127 4.10 -14.49 21.47
C GLN A 127 4.44 -14.20 20.02
N GLU A 128 3.57 -13.47 19.32
CA GLU A 128 3.75 -13.20 17.89
C GLU A 128 3.55 -11.71 17.59
N VAL A 129 4.44 -11.15 16.77
CA VAL A 129 4.19 -9.89 16.06
C VAL A 129 3.82 -10.25 14.62
N LEU A 130 2.52 -10.19 14.32
CA LEU A 130 1.99 -10.59 13.02
C LEU A 130 1.62 -9.34 12.21
N ALA A 131 2.20 -9.19 11.02
CA ALA A 131 1.85 -8.14 10.07
C ALA A 131 0.52 -8.45 9.36
N ILE A 132 -0.55 -8.47 10.15
CA ILE A 132 -1.94 -8.55 9.70
C ILE A 132 -2.60 -7.19 9.97
N GLY A 133 -3.35 -6.66 9.02
CA GLY A 133 -4.25 -5.53 9.30
C GLY A 133 -5.52 -6.01 9.97
N THR A 134 -6.35 -5.09 10.48
CA THR A 134 -7.67 -5.43 11.06
C THR A 134 -8.55 -6.17 10.05
N PRO A 135 -8.79 -7.49 10.17
CA PRO A 135 -9.34 -8.27 9.06
C PRO A 135 -10.70 -7.77 8.54
N ILE A 136 -11.60 -7.35 9.45
CA ILE A 136 -12.92 -6.81 9.06
C ILE A 136 -12.77 -5.51 8.26
N LEU A 137 -11.82 -4.64 8.61
CA LEU A 137 -11.54 -3.41 7.87
C LEU A 137 -11.10 -3.71 6.44
N TRP A 138 -10.19 -4.69 6.27
CA TRP A 138 -9.69 -5.11 4.96
C TRP A 138 -10.77 -5.77 4.10
N TRP A 139 -11.64 -6.59 4.69
CA TRP A 139 -12.74 -7.21 3.95
C TRP A 139 -13.81 -6.20 3.53
N ILE A 140 -14.19 -5.27 4.42
CA ILE A 140 -15.06 -4.13 4.07
C ILE A 140 -14.39 -3.28 2.98
N GLY A 141 -13.09 -3.01 3.12
CA GLY A 141 -12.31 -2.29 2.13
C GLY A 141 -12.28 -2.97 0.76
N THR A 142 -12.16 -4.29 0.73
CA THR A 142 -12.22 -5.09 -0.50
C THR A 142 -13.57 -4.91 -1.21
N ILE A 143 -14.66 -4.99 -0.45
CA ILE A 143 -16.02 -4.75 -0.98
C ILE A 143 -16.14 -3.30 -1.47
N ALA A 144 -15.67 -2.33 -0.68
CA ALA A 144 -15.72 -0.91 -1.04
C ALA A 144 -14.94 -0.60 -2.32
N ILE A 145 -13.77 -1.21 -2.51
CA ILE A 145 -12.99 -1.10 -3.76
C ILE A 145 -13.80 -1.63 -4.95
N ALA A 146 -14.44 -2.80 -4.81
CA ALA A 146 -15.26 -3.35 -5.88
C ALA A 146 -16.44 -2.44 -6.24
N VAL A 147 -17.10 -1.86 -5.23
CA VAL A 147 -18.20 -0.88 -5.41
C VAL A 147 -17.70 0.39 -6.11
N VAL A 148 -16.59 0.96 -5.65
CA VAL A 148 -15.97 2.15 -6.26
C VAL A 148 -15.55 1.88 -7.70
N PHE A 149 -14.98 0.71 -7.98
CA PHE A 149 -14.60 0.33 -9.35
C PHE A 149 -15.82 0.20 -10.26
N GLY A 150 -16.93 -0.38 -9.77
CA GLY A 150 -18.21 -0.42 -10.50
C GLY A 150 -18.76 0.98 -10.81
N PHE A 151 -18.78 1.89 -9.82
CA PHE A 151 -19.18 3.27 -10.03
C PHE A 151 -18.24 4.01 -10.98
N TRP A 152 -16.94 3.74 -10.93
CA TRP A 152 -15.96 4.34 -11.82
C TRP A 152 -16.18 3.93 -13.28
N ILE A 153 -16.44 2.65 -13.55
CA ILE A 153 -16.83 2.17 -14.89
C ILE A 153 -18.12 2.89 -15.35
N HIS A 154 -19.13 2.95 -14.50
CA HIS A 154 -20.38 3.65 -14.80
C HIS A 154 -20.15 5.15 -15.10
N SER A 155 -19.27 5.80 -14.34
CA SER A 155 -18.86 7.19 -14.52
C SER A 155 -18.24 7.41 -15.92
N ILE A 156 -17.35 6.51 -16.35
CA ILE A 156 -16.74 6.55 -17.70
C ILE A 156 -17.80 6.38 -18.78
N VAL A 157 -18.65 5.36 -18.66
CA VAL A 157 -19.70 5.06 -19.66
C VAL A 157 -20.70 6.21 -19.80
N THR A 158 -21.07 6.84 -18.68
CA THR A 158 -22.00 7.99 -18.66
C THR A 158 -21.33 9.34 -18.92
N LYS A 159 -20.01 9.36 -19.16
CA LYS A 159 -19.20 10.57 -19.34
C LYS A 159 -19.32 11.57 -18.19
N ARG A 160 -19.61 11.09 -16.98
CA ARG A 160 -19.58 11.89 -15.75
C ARG A 160 -18.18 11.77 -15.16
N PHE A 161 -17.58 12.90 -14.79
CA PHE A 161 -16.26 12.90 -14.18
C PHE A 161 -16.38 13.03 -12.66
N ASP A 162 -16.20 11.93 -11.94
CA ASP A 162 -16.06 11.95 -10.48
C ASP A 162 -14.58 11.91 -10.10
N SER A 163 -14.10 12.98 -9.48
CA SER A 163 -12.68 13.08 -9.08
C SER A 163 -12.31 12.12 -7.94
N VAL A 164 -13.26 11.77 -7.06
CA VAL A 164 -12.98 10.88 -5.91
C VAL A 164 -12.79 9.45 -6.38
N LEU A 165 -13.68 8.96 -7.26
CA LEU A 165 -13.55 7.63 -7.87
C LEU A 165 -12.21 7.49 -8.60
N ASN A 166 -11.81 8.52 -9.36
CA ASN A 166 -10.54 8.53 -10.07
C ASN A 166 -9.33 8.47 -9.13
N ILE A 167 -9.33 9.21 -8.01
CA ILE A 167 -8.23 9.18 -7.03
C ILE A 167 -8.07 7.77 -6.44
N VAL A 168 -9.18 7.14 -6.05
CA VAL A 168 -9.17 5.79 -5.47
C VAL A 168 -8.66 4.78 -6.49
N VAL A 169 -9.27 4.73 -7.69
CA VAL A 169 -8.88 3.78 -8.73
C VAL A 169 -7.44 3.98 -9.18
N LEU A 170 -6.99 5.23 -9.33
CA LEU A 170 -5.60 5.52 -9.66
C LEU A 170 -4.64 5.02 -8.59
N GLY A 171 -4.91 5.34 -7.33
CA GLY A 171 -4.03 4.96 -6.22
C GLY A 171 -3.97 3.44 -6.02
N MET A 172 -5.12 2.77 -6.12
CA MET A 172 -5.18 1.31 -6.14
C MET A 172 -4.38 0.74 -7.32
N SER A 173 -4.56 1.29 -8.52
CA SER A 173 -3.84 0.82 -9.72
C SER A 173 -2.34 1.02 -9.59
N ALA A 174 -1.87 2.19 -9.18
CA ALA A 174 -0.44 2.47 -9.00
C ALA A 174 0.19 1.65 -7.87
N GLY A 175 -0.54 1.41 -6.78
CA GLY A 175 -0.01 0.69 -5.63
C GLY A 175 -0.09 -0.83 -5.74
N TYR A 176 -1.10 -1.35 -6.45
CA TYR A 176 -1.41 -2.79 -6.45
C TYR A 176 -1.11 -3.48 -7.78
N LEU A 177 -1.51 -2.89 -8.91
CA LEU A 177 -1.38 -3.53 -10.23
C LEU A 177 0.05 -3.95 -10.58
N PRO A 178 1.11 -3.16 -10.29
CA PRO A 178 2.48 -3.53 -10.60
C PRO A 178 2.90 -4.88 -10.03
N TRP A 179 2.39 -5.25 -8.86
CA TRP A 179 2.76 -6.50 -8.19
C TRP A 179 2.31 -7.75 -8.94
N PHE A 180 1.26 -7.64 -9.75
CA PHE A 180 0.79 -8.76 -10.56
C PHE A 180 1.77 -9.15 -11.68
N PHE A 181 2.67 -8.25 -12.08
CA PHE A 181 3.74 -8.54 -13.04
C PHE A 181 4.95 -9.26 -12.41
N PHE A 182 5.03 -9.34 -11.07
CA PHE A 182 6.17 -9.91 -10.34
C PHE A 182 5.82 -11.22 -9.61
N GLN A 183 5.17 -12.17 -10.29
CA GLN A 183 4.67 -13.41 -9.66
C GLN A 183 5.76 -14.34 -9.10
N LYS A 184 6.96 -14.34 -9.69
CA LYS A 184 8.07 -15.21 -9.26
C LYS A 184 8.86 -14.64 -8.08
N ARG A 185 8.65 -13.35 -7.77
CA ARG A 185 9.39 -12.65 -6.74
C ARG A 185 8.84 -12.99 -5.37
N THR A 186 9.74 -13.15 -4.40
CA THR A 186 9.35 -13.32 -3.00
C THR A 186 8.81 -12.00 -2.47
N VAL A 187 7.50 -11.95 -2.22
CA VAL A 187 6.80 -10.78 -1.72
C VAL A 187 5.94 -11.14 -0.52
N PHE A 188 5.51 -10.12 0.22
CA PHE A 188 4.89 -10.26 1.54
C PHE A 188 3.67 -9.36 1.64
N THR A 189 2.69 -9.73 2.47
CA THR A 189 1.41 -9.01 2.57
C THR A 189 1.56 -7.59 3.07
N PHE A 190 2.57 -7.28 3.88
CA PHE A 190 2.83 -5.90 4.33
C PHE A 190 3.17 -4.93 3.17
N TYR A 191 3.43 -5.42 1.95
CA TYR A 191 3.57 -4.54 0.78
C TYR A 191 2.24 -3.86 0.39
N ALA A 192 1.11 -4.42 0.82
CA ALA A 192 -0.23 -3.87 0.60
C ALA A 192 -0.44 -2.50 1.28
N ILE A 193 0.35 -2.16 2.30
CA ILE A 193 0.29 -0.88 3.02
C ILE A 193 0.33 0.34 2.09
N VAL A 194 0.98 0.19 0.93
CA VAL A 194 1.16 1.29 -0.04
C VAL A 194 -0.15 1.77 -0.66
N PHE A 195 -1.16 0.89 -0.78
CA PHE A 195 -2.47 1.25 -1.33
C PHE A 195 -3.57 1.32 -0.27
N GLU A 196 -3.29 0.98 0.99
CA GLU A 196 -4.24 1.05 2.10
C GLU A 196 -4.94 2.42 2.21
N PRO A 197 -4.26 3.59 2.06
CA PRO A 197 -4.94 4.88 2.12
C PRO A 197 -6.06 5.02 1.08
N PHE A 198 -5.91 4.43 -0.10
CA PHE A 198 -6.93 4.48 -1.16
C PHE A 198 -8.07 3.50 -0.90
N MET A 199 -7.78 2.35 -0.29
CA MET A 199 -8.82 1.46 0.25
C MET A 199 -9.65 2.17 1.31
N LEU A 200 -9.03 2.92 2.23
CA LEU A 200 -9.75 3.72 3.23
C LEU A 200 -10.60 4.82 2.59
N LEU A 201 -10.09 5.50 1.57
CA LEU A 201 -10.89 6.46 0.78
C LEU A 201 -12.09 5.78 0.10
N ALA A 202 -11.95 4.53 -0.37
CA ALA A 202 -13.07 3.77 -0.92
C ALA A 202 -14.15 3.51 0.15
N ILE A 203 -13.75 3.12 1.36
CA ILE A 203 -14.67 2.92 2.49
C ILE A 203 -15.39 4.22 2.83
N ILE A 204 -14.65 5.34 2.92
CA ILE A 204 -15.21 6.66 3.21
C ILE A 204 -16.21 7.08 2.12
N TYR A 205 -15.90 6.83 0.84
CA TYR A 205 -16.81 7.09 -0.26
C TYR A 205 -18.10 6.28 -0.13
N CYS A 206 -18.02 4.98 0.15
CA CYS A 206 -19.19 4.14 0.39
C CYS A 206 -20.00 4.59 1.61
N ALA A 207 -19.34 4.97 2.71
CA ALA A 207 -20.01 5.51 3.88
C ALA A 207 -20.76 6.81 3.55
N LYS A 208 -20.12 7.73 2.80
CA LYS A 208 -20.76 8.94 2.31
C LYS A 208 -21.98 8.64 1.44
N LEU A 209 -21.88 7.68 0.51
CA LEU A 209 -23.01 7.26 -0.32
C LEU A 209 -24.19 6.72 0.50
N LEU A 210 -23.93 6.01 1.60
CA LEU A 210 -24.97 5.53 2.50
C LEU A 210 -25.64 6.67 3.26
N LEU A 211 -24.86 7.67 3.69
CA LEU A 211 -25.36 8.84 4.41
C LEU A 211 -26.15 9.79 3.51
N ASP A 212 -25.74 9.96 2.26
CA ASP A 212 -26.36 10.86 1.28
C ASP A 212 -27.60 10.26 0.60
N ARG A 213 -27.82 8.94 0.72
CA ARG A 213 -29.01 8.28 0.16
C ARG A 213 -30.29 8.74 0.89
N SER A 214 -31.43 8.60 0.21
CA SER A 214 -32.78 8.88 0.74
C SER A 214 -33.25 7.90 1.84
N MET A 215 -32.33 7.39 2.65
CA MET A 215 -32.63 6.66 3.87
C MET A 215 -32.91 7.66 4.99
N THR A 216 -33.59 7.22 6.05
CA THR A 216 -33.72 8.04 7.25
C THR A 216 -32.33 8.26 7.86
N PRO A 217 -31.96 9.50 8.25
CA PRO A 217 -30.62 9.79 8.77
C PRO A 217 -30.21 8.91 9.96
N ALA A 218 -31.16 8.55 10.82
CA ALA A 218 -30.91 7.67 11.96
C ALA A 218 -30.43 6.27 11.53
N VAL A 219 -30.98 5.72 10.44
CA VAL A 219 -30.61 4.38 9.95
C VAL A 219 -29.24 4.42 9.29
N SER A 220 -28.98 5.39 8.42
CA SER A 220 -27.67 5.48 7.73
C SER A 220 -26.53 5.75 8.72
N MET A 221 -26.72 6.67 9.68
CA MET A 221 -25.76 6.88 10.77
C MET A 221 -25.61 5.65 11.66
N GLY A 222 -26.70 4.95 11.96
CA GLY A 222 -26.66 3.71 12.73
C GLY A 222 -25.81 2.62 12.07
N ILE A 223 -25.98 2.42 10.76
CA ILE A 223 -25.18 1.45 9.98
C ILE A 223 -23.69 1.82 10.00
N VAL A 224 -23.36 3.07 9.65
CA VAL A 224 -21.95 3.52 9.60
C VAL A 224 -21.31 3.41 10.98
N SER A 225 -22.01 3.82 12.04
CA SER A 225 -21.50 3.73 13.42
C SER A 225 -21.30 2.27 13.86
N ALA A 226 -22.26 1.39 13.56
CA ALA A 226 -22.14 -0.04 13.87
C ALA A 226 -20.93 -0.68 13.17
N LEU A 227 -20.68 -0.35 11.90
CA LEU A 227 -19.50 -0.83 11.17
C LEU A 227 -18.19 -0.33 11.79
N LEU A 228 -18.12 0.94 12.19
CA LEU A 228 -16.94 1.49 12.86
C LEU A 228 -16.68 0.83 14.21
N ILE A 229 -17.73 0.60 15.01
CA ILE A 229 -17.64 -0.12 16.28
C ILE A 229 -17.15 -1.55 16.05
N LEU A 230 -17.69 -2.25 15.05
CA LEU A 230 -17.26 -3.61 14.71
C LEU A 230 -15.79 -3.66 14.31
N ILE A 231 -15.32 -2.72 13.48
CA ILE A 231 -13.91 -2.60 13.11
C ILE A 231 -13.04 -2.36 14.34
N PHE A 232 -13.46 -1.45 15.23
CA PHE A 232 -12.73 -1.15 16.46
C PHE A 232 -12.63 -2.37 17.38
N LEU A 233 -13.73 -3.09 17.61
CA LEU A 233 -13.72 -4.33 18.40
C LEU A 233 -12.84 -5.41 17.76
N ASN A 234 -12.84 -5.51 16.43
CA ASN A 234 -11.96 -6.42 15.71
C ASN A 234 -10.48 -6.04 15.89
N PHE A 235 -10.15 -4.76 15.85
CA PHE A 235 -8.79 -4.28 16.15
C PHE A 235 -8.37 -4.67 17.58
N ILE A 236 -9.23 -4.44 18.58
CA ILE A 236 -8.96 -4.83 19.98
C ILE A 236 -8.78 -6.34 20.11
N TYR A 237 -9.59 -7.14 19.41
CA TYR A 237 -9.46 -8.60 19.42
C TYR A 237 -8.08 -9.08 18.92
N PHE A 238 -7.54 -8.43 17.88
CA PHE A 238 -6.22 -8.73 17.31
C PHE A 238 -5.05 -8.00 17.98
N LEU A 239 -5.32 -7.08 18.91
CA LEU A 239 -4.29 -6.24 19.56
C LEU A 239 -3.08 -7.02 20.09
N PRO A 240 -3.21 -8.18 20.75
CA PRO A 240 -2.06 -8.95 21.22
C PRO A 240 -1.06 -9.34 20.12
N LEU A 241 -1.53 -9.55 18.89
CA LEU A 241 -0.67 -9.88 17.74
C LEU A 241 0.00 -8.65 17.12
N PHE A 242 -0.53 -7.44 17.38
CA PHE A 242 0.08 -6.19 16.94
C PHE A 242 1.17 -5.73 17.91
N THR A 243 0.95 -5.97 19.21
CA THR A 243 1.84 -5.55 20.29
C THR A 243 2.87 -6.62 20.67
N GLY A 244 2.71 -7.86 20.22
CA GLY A 244 3.58 -8.97 20.60
C GLY A 244 3.41 -9.35 22.06
N GLU A 245 2.17 -9.32 22.57
CA GLU A 245 1.86 -9.75 23.92
C GLU A 245 1.98 -11.26 24.06
N VAL A 246 2.42 -11.72 25.24
CA VAL A 246 2.45 -13.14 25.56
C VAL A 246 1.04 -13.59 25.93
N ILE A 247 0.49 -14.52 25.16
CA ILE A 247 -0.83 -15.10 25.39
C ILE A 247 -0.77 -16.63 25.39
N ASP A 248 -1.81 -17.27 25.91
CA ASP A 248 -1.94 -18.73 25.81
C ASP A 248 -2.03 -19.15 24.34
N TYR A 249 -1.42 -20.28 23.98
CA TYR A 249 -1.43 -20.79 22.61
C TYR A 249 -2.84 -21.00 22.06
N SER A 250 -3.79 -21.40 22.93
CA SER A 250 -5.20 -21.55 22.55
C SER A 250 -5.86 -20.22 22.18
N GLU A 251 -5.49 -19.13 22.85
CA GLU A 251 -5.96 -17.77 22.55
C GLU A 251 -5.34 -17.23 21.26
N TRP A 252 -4.05 -17.51 21.04
CA TRP A 252 -3.39 -17.22 19.77
C TRP A 252 -4.07 -17.96 18.62
N LEU A 253 -4.31 -19.27 18.78
CA LEU A 253 -4.92 -20.10 17.74
C LEU A 253 -6.35 -19.65 17.37
N LYS A 254 -7.14 -19.17 18.34
CA LYS A 254 -8.48 -18.60 18.07
C LYS A 254 -8.43 -17.38 17.12
N ARG A 255 -7.31 -16.65 17.11
CA ARG A 255 -7.10 -15.48 16.23
C ARG A 255 -6.62 -15.89 14.84
N MET A 256 -6.18 -17.12 14.66
CA MET A 256 -5.83 -17.69 13.36
C MET A 256 -7.10 -18.15 12.62
N TRP A 257 -7.84 -17.19 12.07
CA TRP A 257 -9.13 -17.46 11.41
C TRP A 257 -9.00 -18.30 10.13
N MET A 258 -7.83 -18.24 9.47
CA MET A 258 -7.51 -19.09 8.32
C MET A 258 -6.31 -19.96 8.66
N SER A 259 -6.30 -21.19 8.16
CA SER A 259 -5.13 -22.09 8.30
C SER A 259 -3.88 -21.50 7.68
N SER A 260 -4.04 -20.69 6.62
CA SER A 260 -2.97 -19.95 5.97
C SER A 260 -2.43 -18.78 6.79
N TRP A 261 -2.90 -18.53 8.01
CA TRP A 261 -2.30 -17.53 8.90
C TRP A 261 -1.20 -18.10 9.80
N ILE A 262 -1.05 -19.43 9.82
CA ILE A 262 -0.04 -20.16 10.61
C ILE A 262 1.20 -20.44 9.77
#